data_AF-A0A7G7KEV0-F1
#
_entry.id   AF-A0A7G7KEV0-F1
#
_cell.length_a   1.000
_cell.length_b   1.000
_cell.length_c   1.000
_cell.angle_alpha   90.00
_cell.angle_beta   90.00
_cell.angle_gamma   90.00
#
_symmetry.space_group_name_H-M   'P 1'
#
loop_
_entity.id
_entity.type
_entity.pdbx_description
1 polymer ?
#
loop_
_entity_poly.entity_id
_entity_poly.type
_entity_poly.pdbx_seq_one_letter_code
_entity_poly.pdbx_strand_id
1 'polypeptide(L)'
;MAIRRCQGLLSAAGLSLTLAAPLPSAIFAGESPQEIRKALVGLAAYAGCKERHAGYSAERAQRIISSGIANNGWQSQADWLRSPQALRVVALTTDAMNKSCDDFDQNSKDFVPAMQAIDAL
;
A
#
# COMPACT_ATOMS: atom_id res chain seq x y z
N MET A 1 -10.78 43.31 67.67
CA MET A 1 -11.19 43.86 66.36
C MET A 1 -10.79 42.87 65.27
N ALA A 2 -11.53 42.75 64.16
CA ALA A 2 -11.10 42.00 62.98
C ALA A 2 -9.91 42.72 62.30
N ILE A 3 -9.15 42.22 61.32
CA ILE A 3 -9.23 41.05 60.40
C ILE A 3 -7.74 40.70 60.02
N ARG A 4 -7.28 39.66 59.30
CA ARG A 4 -7.84 38.89 58.17
C ARG A 4 -7.38 37.41 58.13
N ARG A 5 -6.47 37.03 57.22
CA ARG A 5 -6.02 35.67 56.84
C ARG A 5 -4.75 35.80 55.97
N CYS A 6 -3.95 34.73 55.88
CA CYS A 6 -3.59 34.14 54.59
C CYS A 6 -3.03 32.72 54.77
N GLN A 7 -3.60 31.74 54.07
CA GLN A 7 -3.07 30.38 53.94
C GLN A 7 -2.52 30.22 52.52
N GLY A 8 -1.43 29.49 52.36
CA GLY A 8 -0.88 29.10 51.06
C GLY A 8 0.04 27.91 51.25
N LEU A 9 -0.47 26.70 50.96
CA LEU A 9 0.27 25.47 51.19
C LEU A 9 1.21 25.14 50.02
N LEU A 10 2.27 24.44 50.38
CA LEU A 10 3.16 23.59 49.58
C LEU A 10 2.58 23.12 48.23
N SER A 11 3.37 23.28 47.16
CA SER A 11 3.06 22.79 45.81
C SER A 11 4.10 21.80 45.29
N ALA A 12 3.67 20.91 44.39
CA ALA A 12 4.48 20.04 43.52
C ALA A 12 5.41 19.03 44.23
N ALA A 13 4.84 17.88 44.60
CA ALA A 13 5.60 16.65 44.84
C ALA A 13 5.54 15.72 43.62
N GLY A 14 6.60 14.93 43.40
CA GLY A 14 6.58 13.68 42.63
C GLY A 14 6.68 13.78 41.10
N LEU A 15 7.77 13.26 40.54
CA LEU A 15 7.77 12.79 39.15
C LEU A 15 7.03 11.44 39.11
N SER A 16 5.89 11.38 38.42
CA SER A 16 5.26 10.09 38.08
C SER A 16 5.80 9.59 36.76
N LEU A 17 6.47 8.43 36.79
CA LEU A 17 7.06 7.80 35.61
C LEU A 17 5.99 7.34 34.62
N THR A 18 6.28 7.46 33.32
CA THR A 18 5.38 7.07 32.24
C THR A 18 5.27 5.55 32.09
N LEU A 19 4.07 4.99 32.33
CA LEU A 19 3.69 3.73 31.68
C LEU A 19 3.03 4.05 30.33
N ALA A 20 3.86 4.15 29.29
CA ALA A 20 3.38 3.97 27.92
C ALA A 20 3.09 2.48 27.73
N ALA A 21 1.81 2.09 27.81
CA ALA A 21 1.41 0.75 27.41
C ALA A 21 1.76 0.56 25.93
N PRO A 22 2.37 -0.56 25.52
CA PRO A 22 2.57 -0.85 24.11
C PRO A 22 1.20 -0.99 23.46
N LEU A 23 0.86 -0.06 22.57
CA LEU A 23 -0.26 -0.23 21.66
C LEU A 23 -0.03 -1.56 20.91
N PRO A 24 -0.96 -2.53 20.96
CA PRO A 24 -0.81 -3.72 20.15
C PRO A 24 -0.75 -3.28 18.69
N SER A 25 0.30 -3.70 17.99
CA SER A 25 0.45 -3.44 16.56
C SER A 25 -0.86 -3.74 15.86
N ALA A 26 -1.40 -2.79 15.10
CA ALA A 26 -2.69 -2.96 14.46
C ALA A 26 -2.64 -4.18 13.53
N ILE A 27 -3.20 -5.30 13.99
CA ILE A 27 -3.42 -6.47 13.15
C ILE A 27 -4.54 -6.06 12.20
N PHE A 28 -4.15 -5.51 11.05
CA PHE A 28 -5.04 -5.39 9.90
C PHE A 28 -5.71 -6.75 9.71
N ALA A 29 -7.04 -6.76 9.67
CA ALA A 29 -7.77 -7.96 9.30
C ALA A 29 -7.27 -8.38 7.92
N GLY A 30 -6.54 -9.51 7.86
CA GLY A 30 -5.64 -9.79 6.76
C GLY A 30 -6.35 -9.70 5.41
N GLU A 31 -5.79 -8.91 4.50
CA GLU A 31 -6.34 -8.75 3.15
C GLU A 31 -6.58 -10.13 2.54
N SER A 32 -7.73 -10.28 1.88
CA SER A 32 -8.04 -11.57 1.27
C SER A 32 -7.00 -11.88 0.18
N PRO A 33 -6.71 -13.16 -0.09
CA PRO A 33 -5.84 -13.54 -1.21
C PRO A 33 -6.27 -12.92 -2.55
N GLN A 34 -7.55 -12.57 -2.69
CA GLN A 34 -8.14 -11.92 -3.86
C GLN A 34 -7.73 -10.44 -3.96
N GLU A 35 -7.87 -9.67 -2.87
CA GLU A 35 -7.49 -8.25 -2.86
C GLU A 35 -5.97 -8.08 -2.95
N ILE A 36 -5.18 -8.95 -2.30
CA ILE A 36 -3.72 -8.99 -2.48
C ILE A 36 -3.36 -9.21 -3.95
N ARG A 37 -4.06 -10.08 -4.69
CA ARG A 37 -3.81 -10.30 -6.13
C ARG A 37 -4.12 -9.07 -6.98
N LYS A 38 -5.22 -8.36 -6.71
CA LYS A 38 -5.55 -7.09 -7.38
C LYS A 38 -4.46 -6.03 -7.11
N ALA A 39 -4.00 -5.91 -5.88
CA ALA A 39 -2.94 -4.99 -5.51
C ALA A 39 -1.58 -5.35 -6.15
N LEU A 40 -1.25 -6.65 -6.21
CA LEU A 40 -0.07 -7.17 -6.92
C LEU A 40 -0.14 -6.90 -8.44
N VAL A 41 -1.32 -7.03 -9.05
CA VAL A 41 -1.54 -6.67 -10.46
C VAL A 41 -1.29 -5.17 -10.68
N GLY A 42 -1.84 -4.30 -9.83
CA GLY A 42 -1.60 -2.85 -9.92
C GLY A 42 -0.12 -2.48 -9.78
N LEU A 43 0.57 -3.07 -8.80
CA LEU A 43 2.01 -2.89 -8.59
C LEU A 43 2.86 -3.34 -9.80
N ALA A 44 2.55 -4.50 -10.37
CA ALA A 44 3.26 -5.03 -11.53
C ALA A 44 2.96 -4.24 -12.81
N ALA A 45 1.71 -3.82 -13.02
CA ALA A 45 1.33 -3.00 -14.17
C ALA A 45 1.96 -1.60 -14.12
N TYR A 46 1.98 -0.96 -12.94
CA TYR A 46 2.72 0.28 -12.70
C TYR A 46 4.20 0.13 -13.09
N ALA A 47 4.85 -0.94 -12.61
CA ALA A 47 6.26 -1.19 -12.89
C ALA A 47 6.53 -1.41 -14.40
N GLY A 48 5.70 -2.20 -15.09
CA GLY A 48 5.79 -2.43 -16.53
C GLY A 48 5.48 -1.19 -17.36
N CYS A 49 4.55 -0.33 -16.91
CA CYS A 49 4.27 0.94 -17.56
C CYS A 49 5.47 1.90 -17.44
N LYS A 50 6.09 2.00 -16.27
CA LYS A 50 7.30 2.83 -16.09
C LYS A 50 8.50 2.31 -16.90
N GLU A 51 8.59 1.01 -17.15
CA GLU A 51 9.57 0.46 -18.10
C GLU A 51 9.29 0.94 -19.54
N ARG A 52 8.06 0.79 -20.02
CA ARG A 52 7.65 1.20 -21.38
C ARG A 52 7.68 2.70 -21.65
N HIS A 53 7.38 3.53 -20.65
CA HIS A 53 7.06 4.96 -20.85
C HIS A 53 7.89 5.94 -20.01
N ALA A 54 8.54 5.49 -18.93
CA ALA A 54 9.40 6.32 -18.08
C ALA A 54 10.88 5.92 -18.12
N GLY A 55 11.28 5.05 -19.06
CA GLY A 55 12.69 4.66 -19.28
C GLY A 55 13.30 3.85 -18.14
N TYR A 56 12.49 3.16 -17.33
CA TYR A 56 13.01 2.24 -16.31
C TYR A 56 13.53 0.97 -16.98
N SER A 57 14.62 0.39 -16.47
CA SER A 57 15.03 -0.97 -16.88
C SER A 57 14.11 -2.03 -16.26
N ALA A 58 13.98 -3.20 -16.91
CA ALA A 58 13.36 -4.40 -16.33
C ALA A 58 13.83 -4.69 -14.89
N GLU A 59 15.12 -4.50 -14.62
CA GLU A 59 15.73 -4.67 -13.29
C GLU A 59 15.21 -3.64 -12.26
N ARG A 60 14.93 -2.40 -12.69
CA ARG A 60 14.28 -1.36 -11.87
C ARG A 60 12.79 -1.64 -11.67
N ALA A 61 12.09 -2.13 -12.69
CA ALA A 61 10.69 -2.57 -12.58
C ALA A 61 10.56 -3.76 -11.60
N GLN A 62 11.42 -4.77 -11.73
CA GLN A 62 11.47 -5.92 -10.83
C GLN A 62 11.81 -5.53 -9.38
N ARG A 63 12.69 -4.55 -9.17
CA ARG A 63 12.93 -3.97 -7.84
C ARG A 63 11.66 -3.39 -7.22
N ILE A 64 10.90 -2.57 -7.96
CA ILE A 64 9.64 -1.97 -7.49
C ILE A 64 8.65 -3.05 -7.04
N ILE A 65 8.49 -4.10 -7.86
CA ILE A 65 7.63 -5.25 -7.52
C ILE A 65 8.13 -5.93 -6.23
N SER A 66 9.42 -6.26 -6.14
CA SER A 66 9.97 -6.95 -4.96
C SER A 66 9.89 -6.13 -3.67
N SER A 67 10.14 -4.82 -3.73
CA SER A 67 10.02 -3.92 -2.58
C SER A 67 8.56 -3.69 -2.19
N GLY A 68 7.64 -3.58 -3.15
CA GLY A 68 6.20 -3.47 -2.86
C GLY A 68 5.65 -4.73 -2.18
N ILE A 69 6.04 -5.92 -2.65
CA ILE A 69 5.71 -7.19 -1.99
C ILE A 69 6.25 -7.24 -0.56
N ALA A 70 7.52 -6.84 -0.37
CA ALA A 70 8.19 -6.88 0.92
C ALA A 70 7.54 -5.93 1.94
N ASN A 71 7.28 -4.68 1.54
CA ASN A 71 6.79 -3.62 2.41
C ASN A 71 5.33 -3.83 2.87
N ASN A 72 4.50 -4.50 2.07
CA ASN A 72 3.08 -4.74 2.37
C ASN A 72 2.79 -6.13 2.94
N GLY A 73 3.78 -7.02 3.08
CA GLY A 73 3.58 -8.37 3.62
C GLY A 73 2.91 -9.36 2.65
N TRP A 74 2.94 -9.08 1.35
CA TRP A 74 2.23 -9.85 0.31
C TRP A 74 2.96 -11.13 -0.16
N GLN A 75 3.98 -11.60 0.56
CA GLN A 75 4.80 -12.75 0.14
C GLN A 75 3.96 -14.01 -0.11
N SER A 76 2.83 -14.18 0.60
CA SER A 76 1.93 -15.34 0.48
C SER A 76 1.25 -15.49 -0.90
N GLN A 77 1.17 -14.41 -1.70
CA GLN A 77 0.65 -14.43 -3.07
C GLN A 77 1.72 -14.09 -4.13
N ALA A 78 2.98 -13.89 -3.74
CA ALA A 78 4.04 -13.44 -4.65
C ALA A 78 4.28 -14.41 -5.84
N ASP A 79 4.18 -15.72 -5.62
CA ASP A 79 4.30 -16.71 -6.70
C ASP A 79 3.11 -16.73 -7.66
N TRP A 80 1.92 -16.25 -7.25
CA TRP A 80 0.77 -16.19 -8.14
C TRP A 80 0.98 -15.20 -9.31
N LEU A 81 1.82 -14.16 -9.13
CA LEU A 81 2.22 -13.24 -10.22
C LEU A 81 2.90 -13.94 -11.40
N ARG A 82 3.45 -15.15 -11.19
CA ARG A 82 4.08 -15.97 -12.24
C ARG A 82 3.07 -16.83 -13.01
N SER A 83 1.80 -16.84 -12.61
CA SER A 83 0.75 -17.64 -13.26
C SER A 83 0.33 -17.06 -14.62
N PRO A 84 -0.13 -17.89 -15.58
CA PRO A 84 -0.63 -17.40 -16.86
C PRO A 84 -1.81 -16.42 -16.73
N GLN A 85 -2.65 -16.56 -15.70
CA GLN A 85 -3.73 -15.61 -15.39
C GLN A 85 -3.14 -14.25 -14.99
N ALA A 86 -2.24 -14.22 -14.01
CA ALA A 86 -1.63 -12.98 -13.54
C ALA A 86 -0.88 -12.26 -14.64
N LEU A 87 -0.05 -12.97 -15.42
CA LEU A 87 0.70 -12.39 -16.55
C LEU A 87 -0.24 -11.76 -17.60
N ARG A 88 -1.37 -12.42 -17.91
CA ARG A 88 -2.39 -11.86 -18.82
C ARG A 88 -3.05 -10.61 -18.25
N VAL A 89 -3.42 -10.62 -16.97
CA VAL A 89 -4.13 -9.48 -16.34
C VAL A 89 -3.16 -8.30 -16.21
N VAL A 90 -1.93 -8.51 -15.71
CA VAL A 90 -0.88 -7.48 -15.65
C VAL A 90 -0.64 -6.85 -17.02
N ALA A 91 -0.57 -7.64 -18.10
CA ALA A 91 -0.43 -7.09 -19.45
C ALA A 91 -1.59 -6.16 -19.82
N LEU A 92 -2.85 -6.61 -19.68
CA LEU A 92 -4.04 -5.78 -19.94
C LEU A 92 -4.08 -4.52 -19.07
N THR A 93 -3.81 -4.64 -17.78
CA THR A 93 -3.73 -3.50 -16.85
C THR A 93 -2.64 -2.52 -17.25
N THR A 94 -1.48 -3.00 -17.76
CA THR A 94 -0.40 -2.14 -18.26
C THR A 94 -0.80 -1.42 -19.56
N ASP A 95 -1.48 -2.12 -20.47
CA ASP A 95 -1.98 -1.58 -21.75
C ASP A 95 -3.10 -0.54 -21.55
N ALA A 96 -3.81 -0.61 -20.42
CA ALA A 96 -4.82 0.35 -20.00
C ALA A 96 -4.27 1.58 -19.24
N MET A 97 -2.99 1.59 -18.83
CA MET A 97 -2.43 2.74 -18.08
C MET A 97 -2.22 3.97 -18.97
N ASN A 98 -2.32 5.15 -18.36
CA ASN A 98 -1.92 6.40 -19.00
C ASN A 98 -0.39 6.48 -19.18
N LYS A 99 0.09 7.40 -20.03
CA LYS A 99 1.53 7.54 -20.32
C LYS A 99 2.38 8.04 -19.15
N SER A 100 1.75 8.69 -18.16
CA SER A 100 2.40 9.08 -16.91
C SER A 100 2.55 7.90 -15.94
N CYS A 101 1.83 6.79 -16.15
CA CYS A 101 1.77 5.61 -15.29
C CYS A 101 1.41 5.97 -13.85
N ASP A 102 0.38 6.79 -13.68
CA ASP A 102 -0.20 7.20 -12.39
C ASP A 102 -1.71 6.94 -12.27
N ASP A 103 -2.41 6.73 -13.40
CA ASP A 103 -3.81 6.31 -13.47
C ASP A 103 -4.06 5.51 -14.78
N PHE A 104 -5.28 5.03 -14.99
CA PHE A 104 -5.75 4.47 -16.25
C PHE A 104 -6.03 5.57 -17.30
N ASP A 105 -5.80 5.28 -18.58
CA ASP A 105 -6.42 6.05 -19.66
C ASP A 105 -7.81 5.47 -19.94
N GLN A 106 -8.84 6.14 -19.42
CA GLN A 106 -10.24 5.74 -19.58
C GLN A 106 -10.72 5.78 -21.04
N ASN A 107 -9.95 6.39 -21.96
CA ASN A 107 -10.20 6.39 -23.40
C ASN A 107 -9.48 5.24 -24.12
N SER A 108 -8.60 4.48 -23.44
CA SER A 108 -7.95 3.31 -24.00
C SER A 108 -8.97 2.22 -24.30
N LYS A 109 -8.85 1.61 -25.49
CA LYS A 109 -9.62 0.41 -25.86
C LYS A 109 -9.44 -0.76 -24.87
N ASP A 110 -8.36 -0.75 -24.10
CA ASP A 110 -8.00 -1.81 -23.15
C ASP A 110 -8.50 -1.55 -21.73
N PHE A 111 -9.03 -0.36 -21.43
CA PHE A 111 -9.52 0.02 -20.08
C PHE A 111 -10.63 -0.90 -19.57
N VAL A 112 -11.72 -1.06 -20.32
CA VAL A 112 -12.84 -1.94 -19.92
C VAL A 112 -12.40 -3.42 -19.85
N PRO A 113 -11.66 -3.98 -20.84
CA PRO A 113 -11.05 -5.30 -20.72
C PRO A 113 -10.14 -5.50 -19.51
N ALA A 114 -9.36 -4.48 -19.11
CA ALA A 114 -8.50 -4.54 -17.94
C ALA A 114 -9.31 -4.58 -16.63
N MET A 115 -10.30 -3.70 -16.48
CA MET A 115 -11.19 -3.70 -15.30
C MET A 115 -11.91 -5.04 -15.15
N GLN A 116 -12.53 -5.56 -16.23
CA GLN A 116 -13.16 -6.88 -16.24
C GLN A 116 -12.20 -8.03 -15.89
N ALA A 117 -10.91 -7.89 -16.24
CA ALA A 117 -9.89 -8.89 -15.91
C ALA A 117 -9.38 -8.79 -14.46
N ILE A 118 -9.51 -7.62 -13.81
CA ILE A 118 -9.21 -7.39 -12.38
C ILE A 118 -10.38 -7.85 -11.49
N ASP A 119 -11.63 -7.60 -11.92
CA ASP A 119 -12.84 -8.03 -11.22
C ASP A 119 -13.02 -9.55 -11.21
N ALA A 120 -12.37 -10.26 -12.14
CA ALA A 120 -12.38 -11.73 -12.28
C ALA A 120 -11.17 -12.44 -11.63
N LEU A 121 -10.45 -11.77 -10.73
CA LEU A 121 -9.36 -12.33 -9.90
C LEU A 121 -9.88 -12.98 -8.61
#